data_AF-A0A1Y2BW76-F1
#
_entry.id   AF-A0A1Y2BW76-F1
#
_cell.length_a   1.000
_cell.length_b   1.000
_cell.length_c   1.000
_cell.angle_alpha   90.00
_cell.angle_beta   90.00
_cell.angle_gamma   90.00
#
_symmetry.space_group_name_H-M   'P 1'
#
loop_
_entity.id
_entity.type
_entity.pdbx_description
1 polymer ?
#
loop_
_entity_poly.entity_id
_entity_poly.type
_entity_poly.pdbx_seq_one_letter_code
_entity_poly.pdbx_strand_id
1 'polypeptide(L)'
;MNTRIPLHLFRRNFSFTPLLRRRIGGASSSWRVSEPSMHFQQQQGSKASTFPWTKALGLGVAVGLGGVAIDAALNSATASNAGVVTDFDTLATNSFVREYLSESFRYVGAALALTASSAFALHRSPSFQRAMARSPIAASIGGLVVTIGAMIGTMNTDPTNTVQKHVLFATFALAKGAMLSPLFFLNPAILARAGLYTAAIVGSLSFVAATAKTDRFLYLGGPLFAGLCVVALSSLGAAFLPASSVALPFLHSLSLYGGLVVFGGFVLYDTQKVMAHGRLVSRGVQKRDTVNESIGIYLDFINIFVRMVQILAMGGSNKRR
;
A
#
# COMPACT_ATOMS: atom_id res chain seq x y z
N MET A 1 -45.90 48.27 31.35
CA MET A 1 -44.83 48.69 32.29
C MET A 1 -43.56 47.93 31.89
N ASN A 2 -42.59 48.50 31.19
CA ASN A 2 -41.72 49.65 31.51
C ASN A 2 -40.44 49.23 32.27
N THR A 3 -39.43 48.78 31.51
CA THR A 3 -37.99 49.18 31.55
C THR A 3 -37.18 49.02 32.86
N ARG A 4 -35.88 48.65 32.90
CA ARG A 4 -34.72 49.32 32.24
C ARG A 4 -33.46 48.45 32.24
N ILE A 5 -32.57 48.72 31.27
CA ILE A 5 -31.14 48.37 31.25
C ILE A 5 -30.34 49.48 31.98
N PRO A 6 -29.14 49.20 32.51
CA PRO A 6 -28.04 50.13 32.24
C PRO A 6 -26.71 49.44 31.86
N LEU A 7 -26.10 49.88 30.75
CA LEU A 7 -24.65 49.88 30.61
C LEU A 7 -24.07 51.07 31.40
N HIS A 8 -22.84 50.95 31.91
CA HIS A 8 -21.68 51.80 31.56
C HIS A 8 -20.62 51.81 32.68
N LEU A 9 -19.37 52.13 32.28
CA LEU A 9 -18.17 52.39 33.11
C LEU A 9 -17.56 51.11 33.74
N PHE A 10 -16.23 50.96 33.88
CA PHE A 10 -15.19 51.99 33.92
C PHE A 10 -13.88 51.52 33.24
N ARG A 11 -13.24 52.42 32.47
CA ARG A 11 -12.01 52.17 31.71
C ARG A 11 -10.79 52.42 32.60
N ARG A 12 -9.95 51.42 32.89
CA ARG A 12 -8.71 51.62 33.67
C ARG A 12 -7.50 51.87 32.78
N ASN A 13 -7.05 53.13 32.76
CA ASN A 13 -5.71 53.51 32.32
C ASN A 13 -4.67 53.01 33.35
N PHE A 14 -3.48 52.62 32.89
CA PHE A 14 -2.27 52.63 33.70
C PHE A 14 -1.17 53.38 32.95
N SER A 15 -0.72 54.49 33.54
CA SER A 15 0.33 55.35 33.02
C SER A 15 1.68 54.98 33.66
N PHE A 16 2.76 54.97 32.88
CA PHE A 16 4.13 55.08 33.41
C PHE A 16 4.30 56.46 34.10
N THR A 17 5.22 56.71 35.04
CA THR A 17 6.69 56.87 34.87
C THR A 17 7.37 56.96 36.29
N PRO A 18 8.70 57.24 36.50
CA PRO A 18 9.52 56.49 37.48
C PRO A 18 10.04 57.38 38.64
N LEU A 19 11.38 57.45 38.86
CA LEU A 19 12.16 58.11 39.95
C LEU A 19 12.42 57.19 41.18
N LEU A 20 13.54 57.16 41.94
CA LEU A 20 14.94 57.69 41.95
C LEU A 20 15.72 56.82 43.02
N ARG A 21 17.06 56.75 43.21
CA ARG A 21 18.30 56.97 42.42
C ARG A 21 19.55 56.66 43.31
N ARG A 22 20.58 55.98 42.76
CA ARG A 22 21.97 55.79 43.34
C ARG A 22 22.07 54.83 44.55
N ARG A 23 23.25 54.26 44.91
CA ARG A 23 24.64 54.71 44.64
C ARG A 23 25.71 53.58 44.52
N ILE A 24 26.40 53.56 43.37
CA ILE A 24 27.84 53.30 43.11
C ILE A 24 28.56 52.07 43.74
N GLY A 25 29.07 51.20 42.86
CA GLY A 25 30.26 50.36 43.06
C GLY A 25 30.81 49.97 41.68
N GLY A 26 32.04 50.34 41.35
CA GLY A 26 32.56 50.26 39.98
C GLY A 26 33.33 48.98 39.66
N ALA A 27 33.00 48.32 38.54
CA ALA A 27 33.87 47.37 37.87
C ALA A 27 33.54 47.35 36.37
N SER A 28 34.43 47.88 35.53
CA SER A 28 34.26 47.90 34.08
C SER A 28 34.52 46.51 33.48
N SER A 29 33.48 45.69 33.37
CA SER A 29 33.46 44.53 32.48
C SER A 29 32.27 44.65 31.53
N SER A 30 32.55 44.98 30.27
CA SER A 30 31.54 45.02 29.23
C SER A 30 31.20 43.59 28.81
N TRP A 31 30.36 42.93 29.60
CA TRP A 31 29.67 41.71 29.19
C TRP A 31 28.70 42.08 28.08
N ARG A 32 29.26 42.16 26.86
CA ARG A 32 28.50 42.23 25.63
C ARG A 32 27.78 40.90 25.55
N VAL A 33 26.50 40.87 25.94
CA VAL A 33 25.61 39.77 25.62
C VAL A 33 25.61 39.72 24.10
N SER A 34 26.36 38.78 23.56
CA SER A 34 26.26 38.38 22.17
C SER A 34 24.88 37.77 22.05
N GLU A 35 23.89 38.58 21.65
CA GLU A 35 22.68 38.06 21.04
C GLU A 35 23.14 37.04 20.01
N PRO A 36 22.75 35.76 20.11
CA PRO A 36 22.99 34.84 19.03
C PRO A 36 22.16 35.40 17.88
N SER A 37 22.85 36.00 16.90
CA SER A 37 22.22 36.34 15.64
C SER A 37 21.78 35.00 15.04
N MET A 38 20.52 34.66 15.31
CA MET A 38 19.78 33.71 14.52
C MET A 38 19.62 34.37 13.16
N HIS A 39 20.70 34.31 12.39
CA HIS A 39 20.64 34.07 10.98
C HIS A 39 19.74 32.85 10.83
N PHE A 40 18.45 33.12 10.67
CA PHE A 40 17.60 32.32 9.82
C PHE A 40 18.29 32.32 8.46
N GLN A 41 19.27 31.42 8.35
CA GLN A 41 19.66 30.85 7.08
C GLN A 41 18.38 30.20 6.62
N GLN A 42 17.60 31.00 5.89
CA GLN A 42 16.35 30.63 5.28
C GLN A 42 16.74 29.45 4.40
N GLN A 43 16.54 28.23 4.92
CA GLN A 43 16.77 27.01 4.17
C GLN A 43 15.89 27.16 2.95
N GLN A 44 16.53 27.52 1.82
CA GLN A 44 15.86 27.75 0.56
C GLN A 44 15.04 26.51 0.32
N GLY A 45 13.72 26.62 0.47
CA GLY A 45 12.86 25.47 0.67
C GLY A 45 13.15 24.47 -0.43
N SER A 46 13.81 23.36 -0.07
CA SER A 46 14.50 22.50 -1.03
C SER A 46 13.51 22.14 -2.11
N LYS A 47 13.65 22.74 -3.32
CA LYS A 47 12.58 22.78 -4.32
C LYS A 47 12.01 21.39 -4.42
N ALA A 48 10.80 21.19 -3.86
CA ALA A 48 10.29 19.86 -3.59
C ALA A 48 10.27 19.15 -4.94
N SER A 49 11.22 18.22 -5.14
CA SER A 49 11.58 17.81 -6.48
C SER A 49 10.34 17.14 -7.07
N THR A 50 9.68 17.85 -7.99
CA THR A 50 8.36 17.49 -8.48
C THR A 50 8.53 16.23 -9.29
N PHE A 51 8.48 15.09 -8.60
CA PHE A 51 8.88 13.81 -9.13
C PHE A 51 7.94 13.51 -10.30
N PRO A 52 8.43 13.63 -11.54
CA PRO A 52 7.53 13.79 -12.66
C PRO A 52 6.79 12.48 -12.86
N TRP A 53 5.50 12.54 -13.16
CA TRP A 53 4.67 11.36 -13.34
C TRP A 53 5.29 10.36 -14.32
N THR A 54 6.02 10.80 -15.33
CA THR A 54 6.79 9.93 -16.24
C THR A 54 7.86 9.09 -15.54
N LYS A 55 8.61 9.64 -14.58
CA LYS A 55 9.57 8.88 -13.75
C LYS A 55 8.87 8.04 -12.69
N ALA A 56 7.75 8.53 -12.13
CA ALA A 56 6.95 7.77 -11.18
C ALA A 56 6.26 6.56 -11.81
N LEU A 57 5.87 6.66 -13.08
CA LEU A 57 5.36 5.54 -13.87
C LEU A 57 6.48 4.66 -14.38
N GLY A 58 7.62 5.21 -14.82
CA GLY A 58 8.79 4.37 -15.16
C GLY A 58 9.19 3.49 -13.98
N LEU A 59 9.19 4.05 -12.77
CA LEU A 59 9.51 3.31 -11.54
C LEU A 59 8.34 2.48 -11.02
N GLY A 60 7.09 2.93 -11.17
CA GLY A 60 5.87 2.19 -10.82
C GLY A 60 5.57 1.02 -11.77
N VAL A 61 5.97 1.12 -13.04
CA VAL A 61 5.96 0.04 -14.04
C VAL A 61 7.17 -0.86 -13.82
N ALA A 62 8.34 -0.36 -13.40
CA ALA A 62 9.45 -1.23 -12.94
C ALA A 62 9.09 -2.02 -11.67
N VAL A 63 8.26 -1.45 -10.79
CA VAL A 63 7.66 -2.11 -9.63
C VAL A 63 6.46 -3.00 -10.02
N GLY A 64 5.72 -2.68 -11.10
CA GLY A 64 4.70 -3.54 -11.69
C GLY A 64 5.32 -4.76 -12.39
N LEU A 65 6.48 -4.57 -13.02
CA LEU A 65 7.47 -5.60 -13.35
C LEU A 65 8.07 -6.26 -12.08
N GLY A 66 7.52 -5.98 -10.90
CA GLY A 66 7.82 -6.69 -9.65
C GLY A 66 7.67 -8.20 -9.77
N GLY A 67 6.79 -8.73 -10.64
CA GLY A 67 6.79 -10.14 -10.97
C GLY A 67 8.14 -10.65 -11.53
N VAL A 68 8.78 -9.85 -12.38
CA VAL A 68 10.11 -10.11 -12.97
C VAL A 68 11.25 -9.74 -12.02
N ALA A 69 11.11 -8.69 -11.19
CA ALA A 69 12.11 -8.32 -10.19
C ALA A 69 12.13 -9.29 -9.00
N ILE A 70 10.97 -9.82 -8.62
CA ILE A 70 10.83 -10.92 -7.65
C ILE A 70 11.38 -12.19 -8.28
N ASP A 71 10.97 -12.59 -9.50
CA ASP A 71 11.57 -13.75 -10.19
C ASP A 71 13.11 -13.63 -10.32
N ALA A 72 13.64 -12.47 -10.68
CA ALA A 72 15.07 -12.22 -10.76
C ALA A 72 15.76 -12.29 -9.38
N ALA A 73 15.14 -11.74 -8.33
CA ALA A 73 15.66 -11.81 -6.96
C ALA A 73 15.61 -13.23 -6.39
N LEU A 74 14.52 -13.97 -6.65
CA LEU A 74 14.37 -15.39 -6.31
C LEU A 74 15.46 -16.21 -7.03
N ASN A 75 15.58 -16.06 -8.35
CA ASN A 75 16.59 -16.77 -9.14
C ASN A 75 18.03 -16.40 -8.74
N SER A 76 18.33 -15.12 -8.46
CA SER A 76 19.67 -14.70 -8.01
C SER A 76 20.00 -15.18 -6.60
N ALA A 77 19.03 -15.18 -5.69
CA ALA A 77 19.21 -15.66 -4.31
C ALA A 77 19.29 -17.19 -4.24
N THR A 78 18.55 -17.92 -5.08
CA THR A 78 18.72 -19.38 -5.23
C THR A 78 20.09 -19.72 -5.83
N ALA A 79 20.62 -18.91 -6.75
CA ALA A 79 21.97 -19.10 -7.29
C ALA A 79 23.08 -18.77 -6.26
N SER A 80 22.94 -17.71 -5.47
CA SER A 80 23.97 -17.28 -4.51
C SER A 80 24.02 -18.11 -3.22
N ASN A 81 22.91 -18.72 -2.82
CA ASN A 81 22.82 -19.50 -1.58
C ASN A 81 23.08 -21.02 -1.77
N ALA A 82 23.48 -21.44 -2.97
CA ALA A 82 23.71 -22.83 -3.35
C ALA A 82 24.88 -23.54 -2.61
N GLY A 83 25.48 -22.93 -1.58
CA GLY A 83 26.61 -23.51 -0.85
C GLY A 83 26.68 -23.24 0.66
N VAL A 84 25.68 -22.61 1.32
CA VAL A 84 25.83 -22.15 2.73
C VAL A 84 24.72 -22.57 3.72
N VAL A 85 23.56 -23.06 3.27
CA VAL A 85 22.54 -23.64 4.20
C VAL A 85 22.04 -24.99 3.68
N THR A 86 21.94 -25.97 4.57
CA THR A 86 21.55 -27.36 4.28
C THR A 86 20.02 -27.54 4.16
N ASP A 87 19.59 -28.53 3.36
CA ASP A 87 18.19 -28.96 3.09
C ASP A 87 17.26 -28.01 2.30
N PHE A 88 17.67 -27.58 1.10
CA PHE A 88 16.82 -26.84 0.12
C PHE A 88 15.91 -27.74 -0.76
N ASP A 89 15.29 -28.76 -0.17
CA ASP A 89 14.66 -29.88 -0.91
C ASP A 89 13.31 -29.56 -1.62
N THR A 90 12.87 -28.30 -1.60
CA THR A 90 11.50 -27.90 -1.97
C THR A 90 11.34 -27.32 -3.39
N LEU A 91 12.40 -26.67 -3.91
CA LEU A 91 12.44 -26.03 -5.24
C LEU A 91 13.66 -26.42 -6.08
N ALA A 92 14.80 -26.73 -5.46
CA ALA A 92 15.99 -27.17 -6.19
C ALA A 92 15.81 -28.54 -6.85
N THR A 93 14.93 -29.38 -6.28
CA THR A 93 14.66 -30.76 -6.69
C THR A 93 13.63 -30.91 -7.81
N ASN A 94 12.80 -29.89 -8.08
CA ASN A 94 11.70 -30.02 -9.03
C ASN A 94 11.59 -28.79 -9.96
N SER A 95 12.25 -28.88 -11.11
CA SER A 95 12.29 -27.85 -12.15
C SER A 95 10.91 -27.41 -12.65
N PHE A 96 9.95 -28.34 -12.74
CA PHE A 96 8.58 -28.05 -13.18
C PHE A 96 7.85 -27.12 -12.20
N VAL A 97 8.00 -27.35 -10.89
CA VAL A 97 7.38 -26.48 -9.87
C VAL A 97 7.96 -25.07 -9.91
N ARG A 98 9.27 -24.94 -10.17
CA ARG A 98 9.92 -23.63 -10.35
C ARG A 98 9.39 -22.89 -11.59
N GLU A 99 9.20 -23.59 -12.71
CA GLU A 99 8.61 -23.03 -13.93
C GLU A 99 7.16 -22.55 -13.69
N TYR A 100 6.34 -23.38 -13.05
CA TYR A 100 4.95 -23.06 -12.71
C TYR A 100 4.83 -21.84 -11.79
N LEU A 101 5.72 -21.73 -10.79
CA LEU A 101 5.80 -20.59 -9.89
C LEU A 101 6.23 -19.32 -10.62
N SER A 102 7.30 -19.39 -11.43
CA SER A 102 7.81 -18.26 -12.23
C SER A 102 6.74 -17.74 -13.21
N GLU A 103 6.05 -18.63 -13.91
CA GLU A 103 4.95 -18.25 -14.82
C GLU A 103 3.81 -17.54 -14.07
N SER A 104 3.44 -18.04 -12.88
CA SER A 104 2.43 -17.40 -12.03
C SER A 104 2.85 -15.98 -11.61
N PHE A 105 4.11 -15.76 -11.22
CA PHE A 105 4.65 -14.42 -10.93
C PHE A 105 4.71 -13.50 -12.16
N ARG A 106 4.92 -14.04 -13.36
CA ARG A 106 4.86 -13.26 -14.61
C ARG A 106 3.43 -12.75 -14.87
N TYR A 107 2.40 -13.55 -14.60
CA TYR A 107 1.01 -13.09 -14.64
C TYR A 107 0.69 -12.04 -13.56
N VAL A 108 1.20 -12.21 -12.33
CA VAL A 108 1.09 -11.16 -11.28
C VAL A 108 1.67 -9.84 -11.80
N GLY A 109 2.88 -9.86 -12.37
CA GLY A 109 3.51 -8.67 -12.93
C GLY A 109 2.72 -8.03 -14.08
N ALA A 110 2.17 -8.85 -14.98
CA ALA A 110 1.29 -8.39 -16.06
C ALA A 110 0.02 -7.71 -15.51
N ALA A 111 -0.64 -8.30 -14.51
CA ALA A 111 -1.81 -7.73 -13.85
C ALA A 111 -1.48 -6.41 -13.15
N LEU A 112 -0.33 -6.30 -12.47
CA LEU A 112 0.11 -5.06 -11.84
C LEU A 112 0.39 -3.96 -12.88
N ALA A 113 1.05 -4.30 -13.99
CA ALA A 113 1.29 -3.36 -15.10
C ALA A 113 -0.02 -2.86 -15.74
N LEU A 114 -1.00 -3.75 -15.97
CA LEU A 114 -2.35 -3.38 -16.44
C LEU A 114 -3.10 -2.51 -15.42
N THR A 115 -3.02 -2.86 -14.13
CA THR A 115 -3.62 -2.10 -13.02
C THR A 115 -3.08 -0.68 -12.96
N ALA A 116 -1.76 -0.52 -13.00
CA ALA A 116 -1.09 0.79 -12.98
C ALA A 116 -1.41 1.63 -14.22
N SER A 117 -1.43 1.00 -15.41
CA SER A 117 -1.76 1.66 -16.68
C SER A 117 -3.21 2.14 -16.70
N SER A 118 -4.15 1.30 -16.25
CA SER A 118 -5.58 1.65 -16.11
C SER A 118 -5.77 2.81 -15.11
N ALA A 119 -5.21 2.68 -13.91
CA ALA A 119 -5.33 3.69 -12.87
C ALA A 119 -4.82 5.07 -13.33
N PHE A 120 -3.70 5.08 -14.05
CA PHE A 120 -3.11 6.29 -14.62
C PHE A 120 -3.94 6.90 -15.76
N ALA A 121 -4.42 6.08 -16.70
CA ALA A 121 -5.26 6.54 -17.80
C ALA A 121 -6.58 7.15 -17.29
N LEU A 122 -7.21 6.48 -16.30
CA LEU A 122 -8.46 6.91 -15.70
C LEU A 122 -8.29 8.14 -14.79
N HIS A 123 -7.19 8.24 -14.05
CA HIS A 123 -6.85 9.44 -13.28
C HIS A 123 -6.74 10.68 -14.19
N ARG A 124 -6.28 10.54 -15.44
CA ARG A 124 -6.21 11.64 -16.41
C ARG A 124 -7.53 11.97 -17.11
N SER A 125 -8.55 11.12 -17.03
CA SER A 125 -9.82 11.29 -17.75
C SER A 125 -10.81 12.16 -16.96
N PRO A 126 -11.12 13.41 -17.39
CA PRO A 126 -12.04 14.27 -16.67
C PRO A 126 -13.48 13.72 -16.66
N SER A 127 -13.85 12.93 -17.68
CA SER A 127 -15.16 12.26 -17.75
C SER A 127 -15.29 11.19 -16.67
N PHE A 128 -14.23 10.41 -16.44
CA PHE A 128 -14.21 9.38 -15.39
C PHE A 128 -14.24 10.01 -13.99
N GLN A 129 -13.45 11.06 -13.75
CA GLN A 129 -13.47 11.83 -12.50
C GLN A 129 -14.88 12.37 -12.18
N ARG A 130 -15.56 12.96 -13.18
CA ARG A 130 -16.94 13.48 -13.01
C ARG A 130 -17.96 12.36 -12.78
N ALA A 131 -17.81 11.20 -13.42
CA ALA A 131 -18.68 10.05 -13.19
C ALA A 131 -18.55 9.53 -11.75
N MET A 132 -17.32 9.37 -11.25
CA MET A 132 -17.05 8.95 -9.88
C MET A 132 -17.55 9.98 -8.84
N ALA A 133 -17.39 11.28 -9.12
CA ALA A 133 -17.87 12.35 -8.25
C ALA A 133 -19.40 12.47 -8.16
N ARG A 134 -20.13 12.12 -9.24
CA ARG A 134 -21.62 12.14 -9.24
C ARG A 134 -22.24 11.05 -8.37
N SER A 135 -21.62 9.88 -8.31
CA SER A 135 -22.19 8.72 -7.60
C SER A 135 -21.10 7.84 -6.97
N PRO A 136 -20.40 8.33 -5.92
CA PRO A 136 -19.25 7.64 -5.34
C PRO A 136 -19.60 6.24 -4.79
N ILE A 137 -20.80 6.06 -4.24
CA ILE A 137 -21.30 4.76 -3.78
C ILE A 137 -21.51 3.80 -4.97
N ALA A 138 -22.17 4.26 -6.04
CA ALA A 138 -22.42 3.44 -7.22
C ALA A 138 -21.11 3.08 -7.96
N ALA A 139 -20.14 4.01 -8.02
CA ALA A 139 -18.81 3.75 -8.57
C ALA A 139 -18.05 2.70 -7.73
N SER A 140 -18.16 2.75 -6.40
CA SER A 140 -17.53 1.78 -5.49
C SER A 140 -18.16 0.38 -5.61
N ILE A 141 -19.49 0.30 -5.57
CA ILE A 141 -20.23 -0.97 -5.70
C ILE A 141 -20.05 -1.54 -7.11
N GLY A 142 -20.20 -0.72 -8.16
CA GLY A 142 -20.01 -1.14 -9.55
C GLY A 142 -18.59 -1.66 -9.82
N GLY A 143 -17.57 -0.97 -9.30
CA GLY A 143 -16.18 -1.41 -9.38
C GLY A 143 -15.95 -2.76 -8.69
N LEU A 144 -16.55 -2.98 -7.50
CA LEU A 144 -16.51 -4.27 -6.81
C LEU A 144 -17.22 -5.36 -7.59
N VAL A 145 -18.43 -5.12 -8.11
CA VAL A 145 -19.20 -6.10 -8.89
C VAL A 145 -18.45 -6.51 -10.17
N VAL A 146 -17.89 -5.56 -10.93
CA VAL A 146 -17.09 -5.87 -12.12
C VAL A 146 -15.85 -6.67 -11.74
N THR A 147 -15.15 -6.28 -10.68
CA THR A 147 -13.95 -6.97 -10.20
C THR A 147 -14.24 -8.41 -9.77
N ILE A 148 -15.25 -8.61 -8.91
CA ILE A 148 -15.62 -9.93 -8.39
C ILE A 148 -16.19 -10.81 -9.51
N GLY A 149 -17.04 -10.25 -10.38
CA GLY A 149 -17.59 -10.96 -11.54
C GLY A 149 -16.51 -11.40 -12.53
N ALA A 150 -15.55 -10.55 -12.85
CA ALA A 150 -14.42 -10.90 -13.72
C ALA A 150 -13.50 -11.96 -13.07
N MET A 151 -13.28 -11.89 -11.76
CA MET A 151 -12.53 -12.89 -11.00
C MET A 151 -13.22 -14.25 -11.02
N ILE A 152 -14.52 -14.31 -10.68
CA ILE A 152 -15.34 -15.53 -10.72
C ILE A 152 -15.38 -16.09 -12.15
N GLY A 153 -15.54 -15.23 -13.16
CA GLY A 153 -15.50 -15.63 -14.56
C GLY A 153 -14.17 -16.24 -14.97
N THR A 154 -13.04 -15.65 -14.54
CA THR A 154 -11.70 -16.19 -14.81
C THR A 154 -11.51 -17.56 -14.15
N MET A 155 -11.97 -17.70 -12.89
CA MET A 155 -11.88 -18.96 -12.14
C MET A 155 -12.73 -20.09 -12.75
N ASN A 156 -13.93 -19.78 -13.25
CA ASN A 156 -14.81 -20.76 -13.89
C ASN A 156 -14.51 -21.00 -15.39
N THR A 157 -13.61 -20.22 -16.00
CA THR A 157 -13.23 -20.44 -17.40
C THR A 157 -12.15 -21.52 -17.48
N ASP A 158 -12.48 -22.62 -18.16
CA ASP A 158 -11.57 -23.74 -18.45
C ASP A 158 -10.25 -23.24 -19.07
N PRO A 159 -9.07 -23.74 -18.64
CA PRO A 159 -7.77 -23.30 -19.16
C PRO A 159 -7.59 -23.47 -20.68
N THR A 160 -8.42 -24.29 -21.33
CA THR A 160 -8.41 -24.51 -22.78
C THR A 160 -8.92 -23.30 -23.57
N ASN A 161 -9.79 -22.46 -22.99
CA ASN A 161 -10.26 -21.23 -23.63
C ASN A 161 -9.38 -20.03 -23.21
N THR A 162 -8.14 -20.05 -23.72
CA THR A 162 -7.10 -19.07 -23.39
C THR A 162 -7.55 -17.63 -23.63
N VAL A 163 -8.26 -17.35 -24.73
CA VAL A 163 -8.69 -15.99 -25.09
C VAL A 163 -9.70 -15.46 -24.06
N GLN A 164 -10.78 -16.20 -23.79
CA GLN A 164 -11.78 -15.79 -22.80
C GLN A 164 -11.15 -15.57 -21.42
N LYS A 165 -10.26 -16.46 -21.00
CA LYS A 165 -9.59 -16.36 -19.69
C LYS A 165 -8.72 -15.11 -19.57
N HIS A 166 -7.95 -14.79 -20.61
CA HIS A 166 -7.10 -13.60 -20.63
C HIS A 166 -7.91 -12.30 -20.71
N VAL A 167 -9.04 -12.28 -21.43
CA VAL A 167 -9.95 -11.12 -21.47
C VAL A 167 -10.57 -10.87 -20.09
N LEU A 168 -11.02 -11.90 -19.39
CA LEU A 168 -11.58 -11.78 -18.04
C LEU A 168 -10.51 -11.37 -17.01
N PHE A 169 -9.31 -11.95 -17.08
CA PHE A 169 -8.16 -11.57 -16.24
C PHE A 169 -7.73 -10.12 -16.46
N ALA A 170 -7.64 -9.68 -17.73
CA ALA A 170 -7.36 -8.29 -18.07
C ALA A 170 -8.47 -7.37 -17.56
N THR A 171 -9.75 -7.74 -17.73
CA THR A 171 -10.90 -6.96 -17.23
C THR A 171 -10.83 -6.78 -15.72
N PHE A 172 -10.50 -7.85 -14.98
CA PHE A 172 -10.27 -7.82 -13.53
C PHE A 172 -9.13 -6.85 -13.15
N ALA A 173 -7.96 -6.94 -13.79
CA ALA A 173 -6.83 -6.03 -13.52
C ALA A 173 -7.13 -4.57 -13.88
N LEU A 174 -7.81 -4.32 -15.01
CA LEU A 174 -8.22 -2.98 -15.44
C LEU A 174 -9.26 -2.38 -14.47
N ALA A 175 -10.23 -3.18 -14.01
CA ALA A 175 -11.26 -2.75 -13.04
C ALA A 175 -10.66 -2.43 -11.66
N LYS A 176 -9.71 -3.24 -11.19
CA LYS A 176 -8.89 -2.91 -10.01
C LYS A 176 -8.14 -1.58 -10.20
N GLY A 177 -7.55 -1.36 -11.37
CA GLY A 177 -6.91 -0.08 -11.71
C GLY A 177 -7.87 1.10 -11.62
N ALA A 178 -9.12 0.94 -12.09
CA ALA A 178 -10.16 1.95 -11.95
C ALA A 178 -10.47 2.28 -10.48
N MET A 179 -10.57 1.26 -9.61
CA MET A 179 -10.76 1.44 -8.16
C MET A 179 -9.56 2.10 -7.47
N LEU A 180 -8.33 1.85 -7.93
CA LEU A 180 -7.10 2.44 -7.39
C LEU A 180 -6.81 3.85 -7.93
N SER A 181 -7.47 4.29 -9.00
CA SER A 181 -7.25 5.60 -9.63
C SER A 181 -7.36 6.82 -8.69
N PRO A 182 -8.17 6.85 -7.60
CA PRO A 182 -8.17 7.97 -6.66
C PRO A 182 -6.85 8.12 -5.89
N LEU A 183 -6.06 7.05 -5.74
CA LEU A 183 -4.74 7.12 -5.11
C LEU A 183 -3.76 7.97 -5.92
N PHE A 184 -3.96 8.10 -7.23
CA PHE A 184 -3.11 8.92 -8.10
C PHE A 184 -3.28 10.43 -7.86
N PHE A 185 -4.26 10.88 -7.06
CA PHE A 185 -4.29 12.27 -6.57
C PHE A 185 -3.27 12.55 -5.46
N LEU A 186 -2.69 11.50 -4.84
CA LEU A 186 -1.60 11.65 -3.88
C LEU A 186 -0.27 11.93 -4.59
N ASN A 187 0.75 12.34 -3.83
CA ASN A 187 2.07 12.65 -4.40
C ASN A 187 2.68 11.41 -5.09
N PRO A 188 3.09 11.48 -6.37
CA PRO A 188 3.63 10.34 -7.11
C PRO A 188 4.87 9.70 -6.46
N ALA A 189 5.65 10.46 -5.69
CA ALA A 189 6.79 9.93 -4.93
C ALA A 189 6.36 9.01 -3.77
N ILE A 190 5.16 9.20 -3.22
CA ILE A 190 4.59 8.31 -2.20
C ILE A 190 4.18 6.98 -2.84
N LEU A 191 3.48 7.03 -3.99
CA LEU A 191 3.06 5.81 -4.71
C LEU A 191 4.27 4.98 -5.14
N ALA A 192 5.30 5.62 -5.70
CA ALA A 192 6.51 4.92 -6.14
C ALA A 192 7.26 4.25 -4.96
N ARG A 193 7.35 4.92 -3.80
CA ARG A 193 7.95 4.33 -2.58
C ARG A 193 7.10 3.20 -2.01
N ALA A 194 5.78 3.38 -1.91
CA ALA A 194 4.86 2.36 -1.43
C ALA A 194 4.95 1.09 -2.28
N GLY A 195 5.02 1.27 -3.60
CA GLY A 195 5.21 0.20 -4.56
C GLY A 195 6.53 -0.54 -4.35
N LEU A 196 7.66 0.17 -4.26
CA LEU A 196 8.97 -0.43 -3.96
C LEU A 196 8.96 -1.25 -2.65
N TYR A 197 8.40 -0.68 -1.58
CA TYR A 197 8.31 -1.37 -0.29
C TYR A 197 7.42 -2.61 -0.36
N THR A 198 6.32 -2.53 -1.10
CA THR A 198 5.42 -3.69 -1.31
C THR A 198 6.11 -4.79 -2.12
N ALA A 199 6.84 -4.44 -3.19
CA ALA A 199 7.60 -5.42 -3.97
C ALA A 199 8.71 -6.09 -3.13
N ALA A 200 9.38 -5.34 -2.26
CA ALA A 200 10.37 -5.90 -1.33
C ALA A 200 9.74 -6.82 -0.28
N ILE A 201 8.58 -6.45 0.29
CA ILE A 201 7.83 -7.28 1.24
C ILE A 201 7.34 -8.57 0.56
N VAL A 202 6.60 -8.46 -0.54
CA VAL A 202 6.05 -9.62 -1.25
C VAL A 202 7.18 -10.52 -1.75
N GLY A 203 8.24 -9.96 -2.34
CA GLY A 203 9.39 -10.74 -2.82
C GLY A 203 10.14 -11.50 -1.72
N SER A 204 10.40 -10.85 -0.59
CA SER A 204 11.08 -11.51 0.55
C SER A 204 10.21 -12.57 1.22
N LEU A 205 8.91 -12.29 1.42
CA LEU A 205 7.97 -13.27 1.96
C LEU A 205 7.76 -14.47 1.03
N SER A 206 7.66 -14.23 -0.28
CA SER A 206 7.61 -15.31 -1.27
C SER A 206 8.91 -16.11 -1.32
N PHE A 207 10.09 -15.49 -1.14
CA PHE A 207 11.36 -16.24 -1.01
C PHE A 207 11.38 -17.16 0.22
N VAL A 208 10.90 -16.67 1.37
CA VAL A 208 10.77 -17.47 2.60
C VAL A 208 9.75 -18.61 2.42
N ALA A 209 8.62 -18.35 1.77
CA ALA A 209 7.60 -19.37 1.50
C ALA A 209 8.07 -20.43 0.50
N ALA A 210 8.83 -20.01 -0.51
CA ALA A 210 9.49 -20.84 -1.52
C ALA A 210 10.57 -21.77 -0.93
N THR A 211 11.30 -21.30 0.09
CA THR A 211 12.38 -22.05 0.74
C THR A 211 11.92 -22.89 1.94
N ALA A 212 10.78 -22.54 2.56
CA ALA A 212 10.24 -23.28 3.70
C ALA A 212 9.77 -24.70 3.31
N LYS A 213 9.89 -25.64 4.27
CA LYS A 213 9.40 -27.01 4.09
C LYS A 213 7.92 -27.03 3.70
N THR A 214 7.62 -27.92 2.76
CA THR A 214 6.27 -28.21 2.22
C THR A 214 5.22 -28.31 3.34
N ASP A 215 4.02 -27.81 3.04
CA ASP A 215 2.80 -27.82 3.86
C ASP A 215 2.79 -26.96 5.13
N ARG A 216 3.93 -26.41 5.59
CA ARG A 216 3.99 -25.63 6.84
C ARG A 216 3.12 -24.36 6.84
N PHE A 217 2.96 -23.69 5.68
CA PHE A 217 2.06 -22.53 5.56
C PHE A 217 0.66 -22.90 5.05
N LEU A 218 0.41 -24.10 4.50
CA LEU A 218 -0.96 -24.51 4.09
C LEU A 218 -1.93 -24.61 5.28
N TYR A 219 -1.46 -25.07 6.45
CA TYR A 219 -2.28 -25.12 7.67
C TYR A 219 -2.71 -23.73 8.19
N LEU A 220 -2.06 -22.65 7.76
CA LEU A 220 -2.38 -21.29 8.19
C LEU A 220 -3.60 -20.69 7.48
N GLY A 221 -4.15 -21.33 6.44
CA GLY A 221 -5.30 -20.80 5.70
C GLY A 221 -6.53 -20.50 6.58
N GLY A 222 -6.83 -21.36 7.57
CA GLY A 222 -7.94 -21.14 8.52
C GLY A 222 -7.74 -19.89 9.39
N PRO A 223 -6.65 -19.80 10.19
CA PRO A 223 -6.32 -18.60 10.96
C PRO A 223 -6.18 -17.31 10.13
N LEU A 224 -5.60 -17.39 8.92
CA LEU A 224 -5.50 -16.23 8.00
C LEU A 224 -6.87 -15.74 7.56
N PHE A 225 -7.80 -16.64 7.21
CA PHE A 225 -9.16 -16.26 6.85
C PHE A 225 -9.93 -15.65 8.03
N ALA A 226 -9.75 -16.17 9.24
CA ALA A 226 -10.32 -15.54 10.45
C ALA A 226 -9.76 -14.11 10.66
N GLY A 227 -8.44 -13.92 10.47
CA GLY A 227 -7.82 -12.59 10.47
C GLY A 227 -8.35 -11.67 9.36
N LEU A 228 -8.58 -12.20 8.16
CA LEU A 228 -9.18 -11.47 7.04
C LEU A 228 -10.58 -10.96 7.38
N CYS A 229 -11.42 -11.80 8.00
CA CYS A 229 -12.74 -11.41 8.46
C CYS A 229 -12.68 -10.26 9.48
N VAL A 230 -11.76 -10.31 10.46
CA VAL A 230 -11.58 -9.22 11.43
C VAL A 230 -11.14 -7.92 10.74
N VAL A 231 -10.21 -7.99 9.78
CA VAL A 231 -9.74 -6.82 9.02
C VAL A 231 -10.82 -6.26 8.09
N ALA A 232 -11.62 -7.12 7.46
CA ALA A 232 -12.74 -6.73 6.62
C ALA A 232 -13.86 -6.07 7.44
N LEU A 233 -14.26 -6.67 8.55
CA LEU A 233 -15.23 -6.10 9.49
C LEU A 233 -14.74 -4.78 10.09
N SER A 234 -13.45 -4.65 10.41
CA SER A 234 -12.87 -3.38 10.86
C SER A 234 -12.94 -2.29 9.78
N SER A 235 -12.72 -2.66 8.52
CA SER A 235 -12.77 -1.74 7.38
C SER A 235 -14.19 -1.31 7.04
N LEU A 236 -15.17 -2.21 7.13
CA LEU A 236 -16.59 -1.90 6.95
C LEU A 236 -17.15 -1.12 8.15
N GLY A 237 -16.82 -1.50 9.38
CA GLY A 237 -17.22 -0.80 10.59
C GLY A 237 -16.74 0.66 10.61
N ALA A 238 -15.51 0.92 10.14
CA ALA A 238 -15.01 2.28 9.96
C ALA A 238 -15.79 3.12 8.92
N ALA A 239 -16.49 2.49 7.97
CA ALA A 239 -17.33 3.18 6.98
C ALA A 239 -18.76 3.47 7.49
N PHE A 240 -19.24 2.75 8.50
CA PHE A 240 -20.57 2.96 9.11
C PHE A 240 -20.53 3.82 10.39
N LEU A 241 -19.35 4.09 10.95
CA LEU A 241 -19.20 4.92 12.15
C LEU A 241 -19.09 6.42 11.84
N PRO A 242 -19.72 7.30 12.64
CA PRO A 242 -19.51 8.74 12.55
C PRO A 242 -18.05 9.14 12.68
N ALA A 243 -17.64 10.20 11.96
CA ALA A 243 -16.26 10.73 12.00
C ALA A 243 -15.81 11.21 13.39
N SER A 244 -16.73 11.41 14.33
CA SER A 244 -16.49 11.79 15.73
C SER A 244 -16.31 10.61 16.68
N SER A 245 -16.47 9.35 16.23
CA SER A 245 -16.37 8.18 17.11
C SER A 245 -14.92 7.87 17.51
N VAL A 246 -14.68 7.77 18.82
CA VAL A 246 -13.36 7.39 19.39
C VAL A 246 -12.86 6.00 18.97
N ALA A 247 -13.76 5.13 18.49
CA ALA A 247 -13.41 3.82 17.92
C ALA A 247 -12.81 3.90 16.49
N LEU A 248 -13.03 5.01 15.77
CA LEU A 248 -12.63 5.13 14.37
C LEU A 248 -11.10 5.09 14.16
N PRO A 249 -10.25 5.79 14.95
CA PRO A 249 -8.79 5.67 14.84
C PRO A 249 -8.27 4.27 15.17
N PHE A 250 -8.94 3.57 16.11
CA PHE A 250 -8.60 2.20 16.47
C PHE A 250 -8.90 1.22 15.33
N LEU A 251 -10.12 1.25 14.78
CA LEU A 251 -10.50 0.39 13.65
C LEU A 251 -9.68 0.67 12.39
N HIS A 252 -9.34 1.94 12.14
CA HIS A 252 -8.44 2.31 11.05
C HIS A 252 -7.04 1.73 11.26
N SER A 253 -6.48 1.84 12.47
CA SER A 253 -5.17 1.28 12.81
C SER A 253 -5.15 -0.26 12.76
N LEU A 254 -6.20 -0.90 13.27
CA LEU A 254 -6.38 -2.36 13.23
C LEU A 254 -6.50 -2.87 11.79
N SER A 255 -7.26 -2.18 10.94
CA SER A 255 -7.30 -2.49 9.50
C SER A 255 -5.91 -2.28 8.87
N LEU A 256 -5.27 -1.13 9.05
CA LEU A 256 -3.96 -0.84 8.44
C LEU A 256 -2.88 -1.84 8.85
N TYR A 257 -2.54 -1.91 10.14
CA TYR A 257 -1.41 -2.67 10.64
C TYR A 257 -1.74 -4.16 10.80
N GLY A 258 -2.92 -4.49 11.34
CA GLY A 258 -3.40 -5.87 11.43
C GLY A 258 -3.61 -6.48 10.04
N GLY A 259 -4.18 -5.71 9.11
CA GLY A 259 -4.27 -6.10 7.70
C GLY A 259 -2.90 -6.35 7.08
N LEU A 260 -1.90 -5.49 7.32
CA LEU A 260 -0.56 -5.68 6.78
C LEU A 260 0.06 -7.03 7.22
N VAL A 261 -0.13 -7.43 8.47
CA VAL A 261 0.30 -8.75 8.98
C VAL A 261 -0.49 -9.89 8.33
N VAL A 262 -1.81 -9.76 8.22
CA VAL A 262 -2.69 -10.77 7.63
C VAL A 262 -2.37 -11.00 6.15
N PHE A 263 -2.26 -9.95 5.33
CA PHE A 263 -1.88 -10.07 3.92
C PHE A 263 -0.42 -10.50 3.73
N GLY A 264 0.48 -10.10 4.64
CA GLY A 264 1.80 -10.70 4.71
C GLY A 264 1.72 -12.23 4.86
N GLY A 265 0.90 -12.71 5.80
CA GLY A 265 0.60 -14.14 5.96
C GLY A 265 0.04 -14.80 4.71
N PHE A 266 -0.92 -14.15 4.02
CA PHE A 266 -1.48 -14.68 2.77
C PHE A 266 -0.42 -14.81 1.67
N VAL A 267 0.55 -13.89 1.54
CA VAL A 267 1.66 -14.06 0.57
C VAL A 267 2.42 -15.37 0.81
N LEU A 268 2.65 -15.78 2.06
CA LEU A 268 3.30 -17.07 2.35
C LEU A 268 2.38 -18.26 2.01
N TYR A 269 1.10 -18.16 2.38
CA TYR A 269 0.10 -19.20 2.12
C TYR A 269 -0.08 -19.41 0.61
N ASP A 270 -0.35 -18.36 -0.16
CA ASP A 270 -0.59 -18.45 -1.59
C ASP A 270 0.69 -18.86 -2.33
N THR A 271 1.88 -18.36 -1.97
CA THR A 271 3.14 -18.84 -2.56
C THR A 271 3.33 -20.35 -2.35
N GLN A 272 3.03 -20.90 -1.16
CA GLN A 272 3.08 -22.35 -0.93
C GLN A 272 1.97 -23.12 -1.65
N LYS A 273 0.76 -22.56 -1.75
CA LYS A 273 -0.36 -23.14 -2.49
C LYS A 273 -0.04 -23.27 -3.97
N VAL A 274 0.56 -22.26 -4.61
CA VAL A 274 1.02 -22.35 -6.01
C VAL A 274 2.04 -23.47 -6.19
N MET A 275 2.99 -23.64 -5.25
CA MET A 275 3.93 -24.76 -5.29
C MET A 275 3.24 -26.13 -5.09
N ALA A 276 2.27 -26.22 -4.18
CA ALA A 276 1.51 -27.44 -3.93
C ALA A 276 0.69 -27.85 -5.16
N HIS A 277 -0.02 -26.91 -5.79
CA HIS A 277 -0.72 -27.13 -7.05
C HIS A 277 0.25 -27.47 -8.19
N GLY A 278 1.42 -26.83 -8.27
CA GLY A 278 2.48 -27.19 -9.22
C GLY A 278 2.91 -28.66 -9.11
N ARG A 279 2.98 -29.23 -7.90
CA ARG A 279 3.24 -30.66 -7.65
C ARG A 279 2.04 -31.58 -7.96
N LEU A 280 0.82 -31.08 -7.97
CA LEU A 280 -0.36 -31.85 -8.41
C LEU A 280 -0.44 -31.88 -9.94
N VAL A 281 -0.16 -30.75 -10.59
CA VAL A 281 -0.04 -30.64 -12.05
C VAL A 281 1.10 -31.52 -12.57
N SER A 282 2.28 -31.52 -11.94
CA SER A 282 3.40 -32.38 -12.35
C SER A 282 3.11 -33.88 -12.22
N ARG A 283 2.13 -34.27 -11.39
CA ARG A 283 1.63 -35.64 -11.21
C ARG A 283 0.41 -35.96 -12.09
N GLY A 284 -0.02 -35.03 -12.95
CA GLY A 284 -1.20 -35.20 -13.81
C GLY A 284 -2.54 -35.15 -13.08
N VAL A 285 -2.57 -34.81 -11.78
CA VAL A 285 -3.79 -34.80 -10.94
C VAL A 285 -4.64 -33.55 -11.19
N GLN A 286 -4.02 -32.46 -11.66
CA GLN A 286 -4.66 -31.15 -11.85
C GLN A 286 -4.24 -30.55 -13.20
N LYS A 287 -5.15 -29.81 -13.87
CA LYS A 287 -4.81 -29.05 -15.10
C LYS A 287 -3.87 -27.88 -14.76
N ARG A 288 -2.89 -27.57 -15.61
CA ARG A 288 -1.99 -26.40 -15.48
C ARG A 288 -2.82 -25.11 -15.60
N ASP A 289 -2.84 -24.25 -14.57
CA ASP A 289 -3.68 -23.05 -14.54
C ASP A 289 -3.03 -21.87 -13.78
N THR A 290 -1.88 -21.44 -14.28
CA THR A 290 -1.04 -20.36 -13.73
C THR A 290 -1.74 -19.01 -13.64
N VAL A 291 -2.73 -18.75 -14.50
CA VAL A 291 -3.54 -17.52 -14.45
C VAL A 291 -4.37 -17.49 -13.17
N ASN A 292 -5.08 -18.57 -12.82
CA ASN A 292 -5.91 -18.60 -11.62
C ASN A 292 -5.07 -18.54 -10.33
N GLU A 293 -3.89 -19.18 -10.32
CA GLU A 293 -2.94 -19.06 -9.19
C GLU A 293 -2.43 -17.62 -8.99
N SER A 294 -2.17 -16.89 -10.08
CA SER A 294 -1.66 -15.52 -10.02
C SER A 294 -2.63 -14.53 -9.36
N ILE A 295 -3.94 -14.81 -9.38
CA ILE A 295 -4.97 -13.91 -8.84
C ILE A 295 -4.80 -13.70 -7.33
N GLY A 296 -4.47 -14.75 -6.57
CA GLY A 296 -4.30 -14.68 -5.12
C GLY A 296 -3.12 -13.79 -4.72
N ILE A 297 -1.93 -14.13 -5.22
CA ILE A 297 -0.69 -13.36 -5.01
C ILE A 297 -0.85 -11.89 -5.47
N TYR A 298 -1.56 -11.65 -6.58
CA TYR A 298 -1.90 -10.30 -7.04
C TYR A 298 -2.79 -9.54 -6.05
N LEU A 299 -3.83 -10.18 -5.50
CA LEU A 299 -4.72 -9.56 -4.52
C LEU A 299 -3.97 -9.17 -3.25
N ASP A 300 -3.09 -10.04 -2.75
CA ASP A 300 -2.24 -9.74 -1.59
C ASP A 300 -1.31 -8.55 -1.86
N PHE A 301 -0.66 -8.52 -3.02
CA PHE A 301 0.18 -7.39 -3.42
C PHE A 301 -0.63 -6.09 -3.39
N ILE A 302 -1.82 -6.06 -4.00
CA ILE A 302 -2.68 -4.87 -4.00
C ILE A 302 -3.13 -4.48 -2.58
N ASN A 303 -3.47 -5.45 -1.74
CA ASN A 303 -3.89 -5.21 -0.36
C ASN A 303 -2.76 -4.64 0.52
N ILE A 304 -1.52 -5.13 0.36
CA ILE A 304 -0.32 -4.58 1.01
C ILE A 304 0.00 -3.19 0.45
N PHE A 305 -0.07 -3.00 -0.87
CA PHE A 305 0.22 -1.74 -1.54
C PHE A 305 -0.69 -0.60 -1.07
N VAL A 306 -2.02 -0.81 -1.05
CA VAL A 306 -2.98 0.23 -0.63
C VAL A 306 -2.73 0.64 0.83
N ARG A 307 -2.43 -0.31 1.72
CA ARG A 307 -2.09 -0.04 3.13
C ARG A 307 -0.78 0.71 3.26
N MET A 308 0.24 0.34 2.48
CA MET A 308 1.53 1.05 2.46
C MET A 308 1.38 2.50 1.94
N VAL A 309 0.57 2.72 0.90
CA VAL A 309 0.23 4.08 0.42
C VAL A 309 -0.45 4.89 1.53
N GLN A 310 -1.40 4.31 2.25
CA GLN A 310 -2.12 4.97 3.35
C GLN A 310 -1.17 5.33 4.51
N ILE A 311 -0.33 4.39 4.97
CA ILE A 311 0.67 4.62 6.03
C ILE A 311 1.63 5.77 5.65
N LEU A 312 2.17 5.77 4.43
CA LEU A 312 3.08 6.81 3.97
C LEU A 312 2.39 8.17 3.75
N ALA A 313 1.13 8.18 3.31
CA ALA A 313 0.35 9.41 3.17
C ALA A 313 0.07 10.06 4.53
N MET A 314 -0.30 9.26 5.55
CA MET A 314 -0.51 9.72 6.92
C MET A 314 0.79 10.22 7.56
N GLY A 315 1.87 9.44 7.47
CA GLY A 315 3.18 9.81 8.01
C GLY A 315 3.76 11.08 7.38
N GLY A 316 3.53 11.30 6.08
CA GLY A 316 3.92 12.54 5.39
C GLY A 316 3.16 13.78 5.85
N SER A 317 1.89 13.63 6.26
CA SER A 317 1.09 14.74 6.77
C SER A 317 1.51 15.20 8.18
N ASN A 318 2.03 14.27 9.01
CA ASN A 318 2.40 14.58 10.38
C ASN A 318 3.75 15.34 10.51
N LYS A 319 4.53 15.45 9.43
CA LYS A 319 5.79 16.21 9.37
C LYS A 319 5.61 17.67 8.90
N ARG A 320 4.36 18.16 8.86
CA ARG A 320 3.97 19.53 8.46
C ARG A 320 3.11 20.25 9.52
N ARG A 321 3.12 19.73 10.75
CA ARG A 321 2.56 20.38 11.95
C ARG A 321 3.68 20.62 12.94
#